data_AF-A0A5N6RSU4-F1
#
_entry.id   AF-A0A5N6RSU4-F1
#
_cell.length_a   1.000
_cell.length_b   1.000
_cell.length_c   1.000
_cell.angle_alpha   90.00
_cell.angle_beta   90.00
_cell.angle_gamma   90.00
#
_symmetry.space_group_name_H-M   'P 1'
#
loop_
_entity.id
_entity.type
_entity.pdbx_description
1 polymer ?
#
loop_
_entity_poly.entity_id
_entity_poly.type
_entity_poly.pdbx_seq_one_letter_code
_entity_poly.pdbx_strand_id
1 'polypeptide(L)'
;MKALAQKLLGLISESLGLRSPCIEEAVGELHQNITFSYYPPCPQPEPHPRSPTPFRYGGHHAFDPRPRRRPSTSQEQPLAHRTPFYKSAQHRAITNATQARLAVATFHDPAKAVKISPVSELVSESSPQYLEVLYGDYVSSWYTKGLDG
;
A
#
# COMPACT_ATOMS: atom_id res chain seq x y z
N MET A 1 -5.23 -17.02 6.45
CA MET A 1 -4.94 -15.64 6.91
C MET A 1 -6.04 -14.65 6.55
N LYS A 2 -6.86 -14.92 5.53
CA LYS A 2 -8.03 -14.10 5.12
C LYS A 2 -8.92 -13.60 6.27
N ALA A 3 -9.35 -14.47 7.20
CA ALA A 3 -10.20 -14.07 8.32
C ALA A 3 -9.56 -13.03 9.26
N LEU A 4 -8.24 -13.14 9.48
CA LEU A 4 -7.50 -12.14 10.26
C LEU A 4 -7.43 -10.80 9.50
N ALA A 5 -7.19 -10.84 8.19
CA ALA A 5 -7.14 -9.64 7.36
C ALA A 5 -8.49 -8.90 7.34
N GLN A 6 -9.60 -9.61 7.23
CA GLN A 6 -10.94 -9.04 7.35
C GLN A 6 -11.12 -8.36 8.71
N LYS A 7 -10.87 -9.09 9.81
CA LYS A 7 -10.96 -8.50 11.16
C LYS A 7 -10.10 -7.24 11.33
N LEU A 8 -8.91 -7.21 10.73
CA LEU A 8 -8.05 -6.02 10.74
C LEU A 8 -8.64 -4.85 9.94
N LEU A 9 -9.27 -5.10 8.79
CA LEU A 9 -9.96 -4.06 8.01
C LEU A 9 -11.12 -3.44 8.80
N GLY A 10 -11.92 -4.25 9.50
CA GLY A 10 -12.96 -3.75 10.41
C GLY A 10 -12.40 -2.84 11.51
N LEU A 11 -11.30 -3.25 12.16
CA LEU A 11 -10.63 -2.43 13.18
C LEU A 11 -10.04 -1.13 12.61
N ILE A 12 -9.48 -1.17 11.40
CA ILE A 12 -9.01 0.03 10.69
C ILE A 12 -10.19 0.97 10.42
N SER A 13 -11.32 0.43 9.97
CA SER A 13 -12.53 1.21 9.70
C SER A 13 -13.02 1.93 10.96
N GLU A 14 -13.12 1.21 12.09
CA GLU A 14 -13.50 1.79 13.38
C GLU A 14 -12.51 2.85 13.87
N SER A 15 -11.20 2.64 13.69
CA SER A 15 -10.18 3.62 14.08
C SER A 15 -10.26 4.94 13.28
N LEU A 16 -10.86 4.90 12.09
CA LEU A 16 -11.13 6.05 11.23
C LEU A 16 -12.47 6.72 11.54
N GLY A 17 -13.23 6.20 12.51
CA GLY A 17 -14.58 6.68 12.84
C GLY A 17 -15.65 6.22 11.84
N LEU A 18 -15.38 5.20 11.03
CA LEU A 18 -16.32 4.64 10.06
C LEU A 18 -17.09 3.45 10.66
N ARG A 19 -18.18 3.06 9.99
CA ARG A 19 -18.86 1.78 10.30
C ARG A 19 -17.90 0.64 10.00
N SER A 20 -17.73 -0.30 10.92
CA SER A 20 -16.84 -1.48 10.79
C SER A 20 -16.80 -2.13 9.38
N PRO A 21 -17.95 -2.42 8.71
CA PRO A 21 -17.92 -3.04 7.38
C PRO A 21 -17.61 -2.08 6.22
N CYS A 22 -17.49 -0.76 6.43
CA CYS A 22 -17.38 0.22 5.34
C CYS A 22 -16.21 -0.05 4.40
N ILE A 23 -15.01 -0.29 4.96
CA ILE A 23 -13.82 -0.60 4.15
C ILE A 23 -13.93 -1.99 3.52
N GLU A 24 -14.48 -2.97 4.25
CA GLU A 24 -14.66 -4.33 3.71
C GLU A 24 -15.64 -4.34 2.53
N GLU A 25 -16.74 -3.60 2.61
CA GLU A 25 -17.73 -3.44 1.54
C GLU A 25 -17.11 -2.74 0.32
N ALA A 26 -16.29 -1.72 0.53
CA ALA A 26 -15.62 -0.99 -0.56
C ALA A 26 -14.57 -1.85 -1.29
N VAL A 27 -13.83 -2.68 -0.55
CA VAL A 27 -12.78 -3.54 -1.10
C VAL A 27 -13.36 -4.85 -1.67
N GLY A 28 -14.51 -5.27 -1.17
CA GLY A 28 -15.19 -6.49 -1.57
C GLY A 28 -14.44 -7.76 -1.16
N GLU A 29 -14.56 -8.81 -1.96
CA GLU A 29 -13.89 -10.06 -1.65
C GLU A 29 -12.36 -9.97 -1.81
N LEU A 30 -11.66 -10.20 -0.70
CA LEU A 30 -10.20 -10.27 -0.67
C LEU A 30 -9.67 -11.54 -1.33
N HIS A 31 -8.75 -11.35 -2.27
CA HIS A 31 -7.90 -12.36 -2.86
C HIS A 31 -6.60 -12.47 -2.06
N GLN A 32 -6.23 -13.68 -1.67
CA GLN A 32 -5.01 -13.94 -0.92
C GLN A 32 -3.89 -14.35 -1.87
N ASN A 33 -2.75 -13.66 -1.82
CA ASN A 33 -1.52 -14.09 -2.49
C ASN A 33 -0.43 -14.38 -1.45
N ILE A 34 0.41 -15.40 -1.70
CA ILE A 34 1.49 -15.79 -0.80
C ILE A 34 2.81 -15.79 -1.57
N THR A 35 3.79 -15.06 -1.06
CA THR A 35 5.14 -15.01 -1.62
C THR A 35 6.13 -15.65 -0.66
N PHE A 36 6.94 -16.56 -1.17
CA PHE A 36 8.09 -17.13 -0.47
C PHE A 36 9.35 -16.42 -0.95
N SER A 37 10.13 -15.89 -0.02
CA SER A 37 11.37 -15.19 -0.33
C SER A 37 12.52 -15.83 0.41
N TYR A 38 13.52 -16.29 -0.34
CA TYR A 38 14.76 -16.82 0.20
C TYR A 38 15.89 -15.81 0.01
N TYR A 39 16.56 -15.48 1.12
CA TYR A 39 17.65 -14.52 1.19
C TYR A 39 18.93 -15.25 1.62
N PRO A 40 19.85 -15.57 0.69
CA PRO A 40 21.11 -16.22 1.04
C PRO A 40 22.06 -15.28 1.82
N PRO A 41 23.08 -15.84 2.50
CA PRO A 41 24.14 -15.02 3.09
C PRO A 41 24.86 -14.18 2.02
N CYS A 42 25.12 -12.91 2.31
CA CYS A 42 25.77 -11.96 1.41
C CYS A 42 27.02 -11.37 2.09
N PRO A 43 28.24 -11.71 1.63
CA PRO A 43 29.50 -11.29 2.26
C PRO A 43 29.68 -9.77 2.38
N GLN A 44 29.00 -9.00 1.51
CA GLN A 44 29.00 -7.55 1.52
C GLN A 44 27.54 -7.07 1.60
N PRO A 45 26.97 -6.94 2.81
CA PRO A 45 25.55 -6.62 3.01
C PRO A 45 25.23 -5.13 2.90
N GLU A 46 26.24 -4.25 2.90
CA GLU A 46 26.05 -2.80 2.77
C GLU A 46 25.56 -2.42 1.36
N PRO A 47 24.49 -1.61 1.24
CA PRO A 47 24.00 -1.18 -0.04
C PRO A 47 24.96 -0.15 -0.67
N HIS A 48 25.51 -0.45 -1.85
CA HIS A 48 26.18 0.58 -2.65
C HIS A 48 25.18 1.69 -3.01
N PRO A 49 25.51 2.98 -2.80
CA PRO A 49 24.58 4.09 -3.05
C PRO A 49 24.19 4.26 -4.52
N ARG A 50 24.86 3.57 -5.45
CA ARG A 50 24.52 3.52 -6.88
C ARG A 50 24.09 2.15 -7.39
N SER A 51 23.94 1.14 -6.53
CA SER A 51 23.22 -0.05 -6.99
C SER A 51 21.77 0.40 -7.19
N PRO A 52 21.17 0.19 -8.36
CA PRO A 52 19.74 0.41 -8.48
C PRO A 52 19.11 -0.47 -7.40
N THR A 53 18.51 0.12 -6.37
CA THR A 53 17.49 -0.63 -5.64
C THR A 53 16.47 -0.95 -6.70
N PRO A 54 16.34 -2.24 -7.04
CA PRO A 54 15.30 -2.96 -6.35
C PRO A 54 15.57 -4.46 -6.28
N PHE A 55 15.58 -5.02 -5.07
CA PHE A 55 14.90 -6.31 -4.92
C PHE A 55 13.39 -6.07 -5.13
N ARG A 56 12.97 -5.87 -6.38
CA ARG A 56 11.57 -5.98 -6.85
C ARG A 56 11.40 -7.41 -7.36
N TYR A 57 11.58 -8.39 -6.48
CA TYR A 57 10.96 -9.70 -6.68
C TYR A 57 9.78 -9.78 -5.71
N GLY A 58 8.58 -9.54 -6.23
CA GLY A 58 7.32 -9.86 -5.54
C GLY A 58 6.82 -8.85 -4.49
N GLY A 59 7.26 -7.59 -4.52
CA GLY A 59 6.71 -6.57 -3.63
C GLY A 59 5.34 -6.08 -4.10
N HIS A 60 4.26 -6.72 -3.64
CA HIS A 60 2.95 -6.07 -3.64
C HIS A 60 3.07 -4.83 -2.73
N HIS A 61 3.13 -3.65 -3.32
CA HIS A 61 3.00 -2.42 -2.55
C HIS A 61 1.53 -2.27 -2.14
N ALA A 62 1.29 -1.91 -0.88
CA ALA A 62 -0.04 -1.52 -0.43
C ALA A 62 -0.55 -0.37 -1.31
N PHE A 63 -1.82 -0.45 -1.70
CA PHE A 63 -2.48 0.52 -2.57
C PHE A 63 -2.26 1.96 -2.06
N ASP A 64 -1.42 2.72 -2.74
CA ASP A 64 -1.20 4.15 -2.58
C ASP A 64 -1.45 4.83 -3.95
N PRO A 65 -2.70 5.25 -4.24
CA PRO A 65 -3.00 6.01 -5.44
C PRO A 65 -2.21 7.32 -5.42
N ARG A 66 -1.94 7.96 -6.57
CA ARG A 66 -1.30 9.29 -6.56
C ARG A 66 -2.38 10.36 -6.43
N PRO A 67 -2.23 11.37 -5.55
CA PRO A 67 -3.20 12.46 -5.50
C PRO A 67 -3.01 13.39 -6.71
N ARG A 68 -4.09 14.04 -7.16
CA ARG A 68 -4.01 15.13 -8.14
C ARG A 68 -3.04 16.21 -7.61
N ARG A 69 -2.15 16.73 -8.48
CA ARG A 69 -1.29 17.88 -8.15
C ARG A 69 -2.20 19.05 -7.74
N ARG A 70 -1.97 19.63 -6.56
CA ARG A 70 -2.65 20.87 -6.14
C ARG A 70 -2.30 21.99 -7.14
N PRO A 71 -3.26 22.82 -7.56
CA PRO A 71 -2.95 24.16 -8.06
C PRO A 71 -2.18 24.92 -6.98
N SER A 72 -1.13 25.64 -7.36
CA SER A 72 -0.32 26.44 -6.45
C SER A 72 -1.10 27.68 -5.98
N THR A 73 -1.85 27.56 -4.89
CA THR A 73 -2.34 28.75 -4.18
C THR A 73 -2.07 28.62 -2.69
N SER A 74 -1.27 29.56 -2.22
CA SER A 74 -0.85 29.75 -0.84
C SER A 74 -2.03 30.19 0.03
N GLN A 75 -2.43 29.36 0.99
CA GLN A 75 -2.95 29.81 2.28
C GLN A 75 -2.98 28.62 3.25
N GLU A 76 -2.13 28.66 4.27
CA GLU A 76 -2.29 27.84 5.47
C GLU A 76 -3.54 28.31 6.23
N GLN A 77 -4.48 27.38 6.50
CA GLN A 77 -5.50 27.56 7.52
C GLN A 77 -5.43 26.36 8.50
N PRO A 78 -5.38 26.61 9.82
CA PRO A 78 -5.28 25.56 10.83
C PRO A 78 -6.66 25.06 11.29
N LEU A 79 -6.65 23.87 11.90
CA LEU A 79 -7.77 23.13 12.49
C LEU A 79 -8.74 22.42 11.52
N ALA A 80 -8.27 21.30 10.96
CA ALA A 80 -9.14 20.16 10.70
C ALA A 80 -8.78 19.06 11.71
N HIS A 81 -9.78 18.60 12.47
CA HIS A 81 -9.67 17.46 13.36
C HIS A 81 -8.96 16.32 12.60
N ARG A 82 -7.80 15.93 13.12
CA ARG A 82 -6.81 15.06 12.47
C ARG A 82 -7.35 13.64 12.34
N THR A 83 -8.16 13.36 11.32
CA THR A 83 -8.39 11.98 10.89
C THR A 83 -7.06 11.41 10.38
N PRO A 84 -6.53 10.33 10.98
CA PRO A 84 -5.27 9.75 10.54
C PRO A 84 -5.48 9.04 9.20
N PHE A 85 -5.01 9.64 8.11
CA PHE A 85 -4.93 8.95 6.82
C PHE A 85 -3.80 7.91 6.88
N TYR A 86 -4.13 6.64 6.64
CA TYR A 86 -3.13 5.59 6.49
C TYR A 86 -2.38 5.77 5.17
N LYS A 87 -1.04 5.72 5.25
CA LYS A 87 -0.15 5.75 4.07
C LYS A 87 0.65 4.47 4.02
N SER A 88 0.85 3.95 2.81
CA SER A 88 1.71 2.79 2.58
C SER A 88 3.16 3.13 2.93
N ALA A 89 3.78 2.35 3.81
CA ALA A 89 5.17 2.55 4.21
C ALA A 89 6.15 1.83 3.26
N GLN A 90 7.25 2.51 2.92
CA GLN A 90 8.35 1.88 2.20
C GLN A 90 9.11 0.94 3.15
N HIS A 91 9.45 -0.24 2.65
CA HIS A 91 10.21 -1.25 3.40
C HIS A 91 11.22 -1.94 2.48
N ARG A 92 12.30 -2.47 3.06
CA ARG A 92 13.34 -3.23 2.35
C ARG A 92 13.80 -4.42 3.17
N ALA A 93 14.15 -5.51 2.50
CA ALA A 93 14.82 -6.65 3.10
C ALA A 93 16.34 -6.50 2.95
N ILE A 94 17.07 -6.64 4.05
CA ILE A 94 18.54 -6.58 4.07
C ILE A 94 19.08 -8.00 4.31
N THR A 95 20.13 -8.40 3.60
CA THR A 95 20.84 -9.67 3.78
C THR A 95 21.92 -9.53 4.85
N ASN A 96 22.36 -10.64 5.43
CA ASN A 96 23.50 -10.65 6.34
C ASN A 96 24.58 -11.60 5.78
N ALA A 97 25.82 -11.50 6.27
CA ALA A 97 26.94 -12.26 5.71
C ALA A 97 27.00 -13.73 6.11
N THR A 98 26.27 -14.15 7.15
CA THR A 98 26.51 -15.43 7.83
C THR A 98 25.35 -16.42 7.75
N GLN A 99 24.11 -15.95 7.65
CA GLN A 99 22.91 -16.76 7.80
C GLN A 99 21.87 -16.44 6.74
N ALA A 100 21.38 -17.50 6.10
CA ALA A 100 20.24 -17.42 5.18
C ALA A 100 18.95 -17.10 5.94
N ARG A 101 18.05 -16.32 5.33
CA ARG A 101 16.72 -16.05 5.86
C ARG A 101 15.65 -16.48 4.86
N LEU A 102 14.65 -17.22 5.32
CA LEU A 102 13.41 -17.43 4.58
C LEU A 102 12.33 -16.51 5.14
N ALA A 103 11.55 -15.88 4.28
CA ALA A 103 10.38 -15.10 4.66
C ALA A 103 9.16 -15.56 3.86
N VAL A 104 8.00 -15.53 4.52
CA VAL A 104 6.70 -15.80 3.89
C VAL A 104 5.85 -14.55 4.08
N ALA A 105 5.46 -13.92 2.98
CA ALA A 105 4.57 -12.77 2.97
C ALA A 105 3.19 -13.20 2.48
N THR A 106 2.14 -12.75 3.14
CA THR A 106 0.76 -12.95 2.71
C THR A 106 0.11 -11.60 2.42
N PHE A 107 -0.38 -11.43 1.20
CA PHE A 107 -1.05 -10.23 0.72
C PHE A 107 -2.54 -10.49 0.60
N HIS A 108 -3.35 -9.48 0.91
CA HIS A 108 -4.80 -9.54 0.85
C HIS A 108 -5.28 -8.36 0.02
N ASP A 109 -5.56 -8.65 -1.24
CA ASP A 109 -5.79 -7.64 -2.26
C ASP A 109 -7.27 -7.68 -2.70
N PRO A 110 -7.88 -6.53 -3.06
CA PRO A 110 -9.16 -6.52 -3.76
C PRO A 110 -9.12 -7.32 -5.07
N ALA A 111 -10.30 -7.70 -5.57
CA ALA A 111 -10.38 -8.32 -6.89
C ALA A 111 -9.95 -7.32 -7.99
N LYS A 112 -9.32 -7.80 -9.06
CA LYS A 112 -8.87 -6.93 -10.18
C LYS A 112 -10.01 -6.14 -10.84
N ALA A 113 -11.24 -6.63 -10.77
CA ALA A 113 -12.42 -5.99 -11.32
C ALA A 113 -13.03 -4.92 -10.39
N VAL A 114 -12.55 -4.79 -9.15
CA VAL A 114 -13.08 -3.82 -8.18
C VAL A 114 -12.53 -2.43 -8.49
N LYS A 115 -13.42 -1.44 -8.48
CA LYS A 115 -13.08 -0.03 -8.49
C LYS A 115 -12.83 0.42 -7.07
N ILE A 116 -11.68 1.06 -6.83
CA ILE A 116 -11.30 1.57 -5.52
C ILE A 116 -11.28 3.10 -5.60
N SER A 117 -11.90 3.72 -4.62
CA SER A 117 -11.95 5.17 -4.46
C SER A 117 -11.83 5.53 -2.97
N PRO A 118 -11.48 6.80 -2.65
CA PRO A 118 -11.54 7.27 -1.28
C PRO A 118 -12.94 7.14 -0.71
N VAL A 119 -13.03 6.62 0.51
CA VAL A 119 -14.29 6.56 1.26
C VAL A 119 -14.80 7.98 1.43
N SER A 120 -15.98 8.28 0.88
CA SER A 120 -16.52 9.65 0.80
C SER A 120 -16.66 10.33 2.17
N GLU A 121 -16.92 9.54 3.22
CA GLU A 121 -17.02 9.99 4.62
C GLU A 121 -15.68 10.55 5.16
N LEU A 122 -14.54 10.23 4.52
CA LEU A 122 -13.22 10.73 4.88
C LEU A 122 -12.68 11.81 3.92
N VAL A 123 -13.41 12.11 2.84
CA VAL A 123 -12.98 13.10 1.84
C VAL A 123 -13.47 14.49 2.25
N SER A 124 -12.54 15.39 2.49
CA SER A 124 -12.79 16.83 2.68
C SER A 124 -12.17 17.64 1.55
N GLU A 125 -12.55 18.92 1.41
CA GLU A 125 -11.93 19.83 0.43
C GLU A 125 -10.41 20.01 0.62
N SER A 126 -9.92 19.77 1.85
CA SER A 126 -8.50 19.84 2.20
C SER A 126 -7.72 18.54 1.97
N SER A 127 -8.42 17.43 1.69
CA SER A 127 -7.81 16.10 1.55
C SER A 127 -7.11 15.90 0.20
N PRO A 128 -6.02 15.11 0.14
CA PRO A 128 -5.43 14.71 -1.13
C PRO A 128 -6.46 13.96 -1.98
N GLN A 129 -6.78 14.52 -3.16
CA GLN A 129 -7.77 13.94 -4.06
C GLN A 129 -7.14 12.76 -4.81
N TYR A 130 -7.35 11.56 -4.28
CA TYR A 130 -7.10 10.32 -5.00
C TYR A 130 -8.29 10.01 -5.91
N LEU A 131 -8.00 9.54 -7.12
CA LEU A 131 -9.02 9.21 -8.11
C LEU A 131 -9.55 7.79 -7.88
N GLU A 132 -10.81 7.58 -8.29
CA GLU A 132 -11.31 6.23 -8.50
C GLU A 132 -10.45 5.56 -9.58
N VAL A 133 -9.99 4.34 -9.30
CA VAL A 133 -9.22 3.52 -10.24
C VAL A 133 -9.73 2.09 -10.23
N LEU A 134 -9.69 1.44 -11.38
CA LEU A 134 -9.85 -0.01 -11.44
C LEU A 134 -8.61 -0.66 -10.82
N TYR A 135 -8.79 -1.54 -9.84
CA TYR A 135 -7.68 -2.15 -9.13
C TYR A 135 -6.75 -2.94 -10.07
N GLY A 136 -7.33 -3.65 -11.05
CA GLY A 136 -6.58 -4.37 -12.07
C GLY A 136 -5.68 -3.47 -12.91
N ASP A 137 -6.18 -2.28 -13.30
CA ASP A 137 -5.40 -1.30 -14.06
C ASP A 137 -4.30 -0.68 -13.21
N TYR A 138 -4.62 -0.37 -11.95
CA TYR A 138 -3.65 0.11 -10.97
C TYR A 138 -2.50 -0.89 -10.85
N VAL A 139 -2.79 -2.16 -10.54
CA VAL A 139 -1.81 -3.26 -10.44
C VAL A 139 -1.01 -3.40 -11.73
N SER A 140 -1.65 -3.37 -12.89
CA SER A 140 -0.97 -3.49 -14.19
C SER A 140 -0.02 -2.34 -14.47
N SER A 141 -0.38 -1.11 -14.05
CA SER A 141 0.47 0.07 -14.22
C SER A 141 1.80 -0.03 -13.46
N TRP A 142 1.87 -0.83 -12.39
CA TRP A 142 3.12 -1.08 -11.65
C TRP A 142 4.11 -1.91 -12.45
N TYR A 143 3.62 -2.92 -13.17
CA TYR A 143 4.46 -3.78 -13.98
C TYR A 143 4.97 -3.07 -15.24
N THR A 144 4.22 -2.10 -15.76
CA THR A 144 4.57 -1.37 -16.98
C THR A 144 5.48 -0.16 -16.76
N LYS A 145 5.46 0.47 -15.58
CA LYS A 145 6.26 1.67 -15.28
C LYS A 145 7.76 1.44 -15.01
N GLY A 146 8.22 0.20 -15.01
CA GLY A 146 9.65 -0.09 -14.80
C GLY A 146 10.19 0.42 -13.45
N LEU A 147 11.52 0.47 -13.32
CA LEU A 147 12.20 0.83 -12.05
C LEU A 147 12.20 2.34 -11.76
N ASP A 148 12.01 3.17 -12.79
CA ASP A 148 12.20 4.62 -12.70
C ASP A 148 10.91 5.42 -12.45
N GLY A 149 9.74 4.77 -12.53
CA GLY A 149 8.44 5.35 -12.16
C GLY A 149 7.72 6.11 -13.27
#